data_AF-A0A143QBV0-F1
#
_entry.id   AF-A0A143QBV0-F1
#
_cell.length_a   1.000
_cell.length_b   1.000
_cell.length_c   1.000
_cell.angle_alpha   90.00
_cell.angle_beta   90.00
_cell.angle_gamma   90.00
#
_symmetry.space_group_name_H-M   'P 1'
#
loop_
_entity.id
_entity.type
_entity.pdbx_description
1 polymer ?
#
loop_
_entity_poly.entity_id
_entity_poly.type
_entity_poly.pdbx_seq_one_letter_code
_entity_poly.pdbx_strand_id
1 'polypeptide(L)'
;MLKGFKDFLLRGNVVDLAVAVVVGAAFTAIVTAFTSNIVNPLIASIGASSDLGWGFWIRAGNDATFVNLGAVITAVINFVIIAAVVYFVLILPVNTAKKRFASKKEKALSDQDILIQIRDLLAEGRADGVTTTKDGGTGRSAGGTTPGSTPTS
;
A
#
# COMPACT_ATOMS: atom_id res chain seq x y z
N MET A 1 24.63 -25.01 2.03
CA MET A 1 23.71 -24.39 3.00
C MET A 1 23.82 -22.86 3.00
N LEU A 2 24.95 -22.26 3.40
CA LEU A 2 25.11 -20.79 3.45
C LEU A 2 24.87 -20.06 2.11
N LYS A 3 25.30 -20.65 0.98
CA LYS A 3 25.09 -20.05 -0.35
C LYS A 3 23.60 -20.01 -0.73
N GLY A 4 22.85 -21.09 -0.49
CA GLY A 4 21.41 -21.15 -0.71
C GLY A 4 20.59 -20.27 0.23
N PHE A 5 21.06 -20.06 1.47
CA PHE A 5 20.45 -19.11 2.40
C PHE A 5 20.66 -17.65 1.96
N LYS A 6 21.86 -17.30 1.49
CA LYS A 6 22.14 -15.99 0.90
C LYS A 6 21.27 -15.75 -0.33
N ASP A 7 21.14 -16.72 -1.23
CA ASP A 7 20.29 -16.62 -2.44
C ASP A 7 18.79 -16.52 -2.11
N PHE A 8 18.36 -17.03 -0.96
CA PHE A 8 17.00 -16.86 -0.45
C PHE A 8 16.76 -15.44 0.10
N LEU A 9 17.70 -14.90 0.88
CA LEU A 9 17.63 -13.53 1.38
C LEU A 9 17.72 -12.50 0.25
N LEU A 10 18.57 -12.74 -0.75
CA LEU A 10 18.73 -11.85 -1.91
C LEU A 10 17.51 -11.83 -2.85
N ARG A 11 16.48 -12.66 -2.59
CA ARG A 11 15.22 -12.65 -3.34
C ARG A 11 14.37 -11.39 -3.09
N GLY A 12 14.85 -10.44 -2.26
CA GLY A 12 14.28 -9.10 -2.04
C GLY A 12 13.02 -9.11 -1.18
N ASN A 13 11.99 -9.84 -1.63
CA ASN A 13 10.70 -9.97 -0.96
C ASN A 13 10.81 -10.47 0.50
N VAL A 14 11.81 -11.32 0.81
CA VAL A 14 12.02 -11.84 2.18
C VAL A 14 12.64 -10.78 3.08
N VAL A 15 13.57 -9.99 2.57
CA VAL A 15 14.27 -8.95 3.34
C VAL A 15 13.31 -7.80 3.65
N ASP A 16 12.51 -7.37 2.68
CA ASP A 16 11.51 -6.31 2.90
C ASP A 16 10.47 -6.72 3.94
N LEU A 17 10.00 -7.97 3.88
CA LEU A 17 9.08 -8.53 4.87
C LEU A 17 9.74 -8.61 6.25
N ALA A 18 10.99 -9.09 6.32
CA ALA A 18 11.73 -9.18 7.58
C ALA A 18 11.93 -7.80 8.23
N VAL A 19 12.30 -6.78 7.45
CA VAL A 19 12.45 -5.40 7.92
C VAL A 19 11.10 -4.87 8.42
N ALA A 20 10.00 -5.09 7.68
CA ALA A 20 8.68 -4.65 8.09
C ALA A 20 8.26 -5.23 9.45
N VAL A 21 8.52 -6.53 9.69
CA VAL A 21 8.19 -7.20 10.95
C VAL A 21 9.03 -6.65 12.11
N VAL A 22 10.34 -6.51 11.92
CA VAL A 22 11.26 -6.01 12.97
C VAL A 22 10.92 -4.57 13.35
N VAL A 23 10.70 -3.69 12.37
CA VAL A 23 10.35 -2.30 12.61
C VAL A 23 8.96 -2.19 13.25
N GLY A 24 7.99 -3.00 12.81
CA GLY A 24 6.66 -3.05 13.41
C GLY A 24 6.69 -3.48 14.88
N ALA A 25 7.48 -4.49 15.21
CA ALA A 25 7.65 -4.96 16.59
C ALA A 25 8.32 -3.89 17.48
N ALA A 26 9.39 -3.27 17.00
CA ALA A 26 10.10 -2.22 17.73
C ALA A 26 9.19 -0.99 18.00
N PHE A 27 8.42 -0.57 17.00
CA PHE A 27 7.47 0.54 17.15
C PHE A 27 6.36 0.20 18.16
N THR A 28 5.81 -1.01 18.06
CA THR A 28 4.79 -1.49 19.01
C THR A 28 5.32 -1.47 20.45
N ALA A 29 6.58 -1.87 20.66
CA ALA A 29 7.22 -1.82 21.98
C ALA A 29 7.32 -0.39 22.53
N ILE A 30 7.71 0.60 21.70
CA ILE A 30 7.78 2.02 22.12
C ILE A 30 6.40 2.53 22.52
N VAL A 31 5.40 2.28 21.69
CA VAL A 31 4.03 2.72 21.96
C VAL A 31 3.47 2.03 23.20
N THR A 32 3.76 0.75 23.40
CA THR A 32 3.36 -0.01 24.60
C THR A 32 4.03 0.53 25.86
N ALA A 33 5.32 0.87 25.79
CA ALA A 33 6.03 1.49 26.89
C ALA A 33 5.47 2.87 27.24
N PHE A 34 5.14 3.69 26.23
CA PHE A 34 4.50 4.98 26.46
C PHE A 34 3.12 4.83 27.11
N THR A 35 2.27 3.95 26.57
CA THR A 35 0.94 3.72 27.11
C THR A 35 1.02 3.15 28.54
N SER A 36 1.87 2.15 28.77
CA SER A 36 1.98 1.52 30.09
C SER A 36 2.54 2.44 31.17
N ASN A 37 3.51 3.31 30.83
CA ASN A 37 4.20 4.14 31.83
C ASN A 37 3.61 5.54 32.00
N ILE A 38 2.91 6.07 31.00
CA ILE A 38 2.36 7.44 31.04
C ILE A 38 0.84 7.41 31.03
N VAL A 39 0.23 6.66 30.11
CA VAL A 39 -1.22 6.67 29.93
C VAL A 39 -1.93 5.88 31.02
N ASN A 40 -1.48 4.66 31.33
CA ASN A 40 -2.11 3.83 32.36
C ASN A 40 -2.12 4.51 33.75
N PRO A 41 -1.04 5.12 34.24
CA PRO A 41 -1.07 5.83 35.52
C PRO A 41 -2.00 7.05 35.50
N LEU A 42 -2.09 7.77 34.38
CA LEU A 42 -3.02 8.89 34.23
C LEU A 42 -4.48 8.42 34.26
N ILE A 43 -4.79 7.34 33.55
CA ILE A 43 -6.13 6.71 33.56
C ILE A 43 -6.46 6.16 34.95
N ALA A 44 -5.49 5.54 35.62
CA ALA A 44 -5.66 5.07 37.00
C ALA A 44 -5.91 6.24 37.98
N SER A 45 -5.28 7.39 37.77
CA SER A 45 -5.45 8.56 38.63
C SER A 45 -6.83 9.22 38.55
N ILE A 46 -7.52 9.12 37.41
CA ILE A 46 -8.88 9.63 37.22
C ILE A 46 -9.97 8.63 37.68
N GLY A 47 -9.57 7.56 38.35
CA GLY A 47 -10.48 6.55 38.90
C GLY A 47 -10.78 5.37 37.96
N ALA A 48 -10.17 5.33 36.77
CA ALA A 48 -10.14 4.15 35.92
C ALA A 48 -8.90 3.31 36.24
N SER A 49 -8.74 2.94 37.52
CA SER A 49 -7.79 1.90 37.89
C SER A 49 -8.19 0.59 37.19
N SER A 50 -7.21 -0.26 36.90
CA SER A 50 -7.46 -1.65 36.48
C SER A 50 -8.36 -2.41 37.48
N ASP A 51 -8.51 -1.88 38.71
CA ASP A 51 -9.48 -2.31 39.72
C ASP A 51 -10.65 -1.33 39.85
N LEU A 52 -11.28 -0.89 38.76
CA LEU A 52 -12.69 -0.49 38.85
C LEU A 52 -13.37 -1.70 39.50
N GLY A 53 -13.81 -1.59 40.75
CA GLY A 53 -14.32 -2.68 41.59
C GLY A 53 -15.58 -3.39 41.06
N TRP A 54 -15.83 -3.29 39.76
CA TRP A 54 -16.82 -3.99 38.94
C TRP A 54 -16.25 -5.34 38.48
N GLY A 55 -15.49 -5.97 39.38
CA GLY A 55 -15.03 -7.33 39.21
C GLY A 55 -15.99 -8.28 39.91
N PHE A 56 -16.49 -9.30 39.23
CA PHE A 56 -17.34 -10.31 39.85
C PHE A 56 -16.73 -11.70 39.70
N TRP A 57 -16.98 -12.53 40.69
CA TRP A 57 -16.55 -13.92 40.69
C TRP A 57 -17.66 -14.75 40.09
N ILE A 58 -17.38 -15.42 38.97
CA ILE A 58 -18.34 -16.38 38.38
C ILE A 58 -18.54 -17.58 39.32
N ARG A 59 -17.48 -17.96 40.07
CA ARG A 59 -17.51 -18.95 41.14
C ARG A 59 -16.83 -18.37 42.38
N ALA A 60 -17.56 -18.27 43.49
CA ALA A 60 -17.03 -17.74 44.75
C ALA A 60 -15.81 -18.55 45.22
N GLY A 61 -14.69 -17.88 45.50
CA GLY A 61 -13.48 -18.47 46.08
C GLY A 61 -12.49 -19.11 45.10
N ASN A 62 -12.67 -18.97 43.77
CA ASN A 62 -11.66 -19.39 42.78
C ASN A 62 -11.11 -18.20 41.97
N ASP A 63 -9.87 -17.79 42.26
CA ASP A 63 -9.20 -16.61 41.67
C ASP A 63 -9.20 -16.65 40.13
N ALA A 64 -9.16 -17.86 39.56
CA ALA A 64 -9.21 -18.07 38.11
C ALA A 64 -10.57 -17.71 37.46
N THR A 65 -11.60 -17.42 38.25
CA THR A 65 -12.96 -17.06 37.79
C THR A 65 -13.32 -15.60 38.07
N PHE A 66 -12.34 -14.78 38.47
CA PHE A 66 -12.51 -13.35 38.65
C PHE A 66 -12.54 -12.64 37.29
N VAL A 67 -13.67 -12.01 36.96
CA VAL A 67 -13.82 -11.20 35.75
C VAL A 67 -13.64 -9.75 36.11
N ASN A 68 -12.60 -9.11 35.59
CA ASN A 68 -12.32 -7.70 35.84
C ASN A 68 -12.78 -6.83 34.65
N LEU A 69 -13.97 -6.22 34.75
CA LEU A 69 -14.48 -5.32 33.70
C LEU A 69 -13.70 -4.01 33.60
N GLY A 70 -13.05 -3.57 34.69
CA GLY A 70 -12.20 -2.38 34.70
C GLY A 70 -10.96 -2.52 33.83
N ALA A 71 -10.34 -3.69 33.88
CA ALA A 71 -9.23 -4.05 33.02
C ALA A 71 -9.62 -4.02 31.53
N VAL A 72 -10.83 -4.45 31.18
CA VAL A 72 -11.34 -4.42 29.79
C VAL A 72 -11.52 -2.99 29.31
N ILE A 73 -12.16 -2.12 30.09
CA ILE A 73 -12.36 -0.71 29.73
C ILE A 73 -11.00 0.00 29.57
N THR A 74 -10.07 -0.26 30.49
CA THR A 74 -8.70 0.27 30.41
C THR A 74 -8.00 -0.20 29.13
N ALA A 75 -8.13 -1.48 28.78
CA ALA A 75 -7.57 -2.03 27.54
C ALA A 75 -8.17 -1.38 26.28
N VAL A 76 -9.47 -1.08 26.27
CA VAL A 76 -10.14 -0.38 25.16
C VAL A 76 -9.62 1.05 25.02
N ILE A 77 -9.50 1.79 26.12
CA ILE A 77 -8.95 3.17 26.10
C ILE A 77 -7.51 3.15 25.58
N ASN A 78 -6.70 2.21 26.06
CA ASN A 78 -5.34 2.03 25.59
C ASN A 78 -5.29 1.72 24.09
N PHE A 79 -6.14 0.83 23.60
CA PHE A 79 -6.23 0.53 22.17
C PHE A 79 -6.54 1.78 21.33
N VAL A 80 -7.49 2.60 21.76
CA VAL A 80 -7.86 3.84 21.06
C VAL A 80 -6.69 4.84 21.05
N ILE A 81 -5.96 4.99 22.15
CA ILE A 81 -4.80 5.88 22.24
C ILE A 81 -3.67 5.40 21.33
N ILE A 82 -3.38 4.10 21.33
CA ILE A 82 -2.38 3.48 20.45
C ILE A 82 -2.75 3.72 18.98
N ALA A 83 -4.01 3.47 18.61
CA ALA A 83 -4.51 3.70 17.26
C ALA A 83 -4.40 5.18 16.85
N ALA A 84 -4.69 6.10 17.76
CA ALA A 84 -4.55 7.53 17.53
C ALA A 84 -3.09 7.93 17.29
N VAL A 85 -2.15 7.44 18.10
CA VAL A 85 -0.71 7.70 17.94
C VAL A 85 -0.21 7.15 16.60
N VAL A 86 -0.56 5.89 16.27
CA VAL A 86 -0.21 5.27 14.98
C VAL A 86 -0.76 6.10 13.81
N TYR A 87 -2.01 6.55 13.90
CA TYR A 87 -2.64 7.34 12.86
C TYR A 87 -1.93 8.69 12.67
N PHE A 88 -1.66 9.42 13.74
CA PHE A 88 -1.02 10.74 13.67
C PHE A 88 0.45 10.65 13.22
N VAL A 89 1.20 9.65 13.67
CA VAL A 89 2.65 9.55 13.41
C VAL A 89 2.97 8.85 12.08
N LEU A 90 2.17 7.88 11.65
CA LEU A 90 2.43 7.13 10.42
C LEU A 90 1.45 7.50 9.31
N ILE A 91 0.14 7.39 9.55
CA ILE A 91 -0.86 7.49 8.49
C ILE A 91 -0.98 8.93 7.97
N LEU A 92 -1.04 9.92 8.87
CA LEU A 92 -1.19 11.32 8.52
C LEU A 92 -0.02 11.89 7.70
N PRO A 93 1.27 11.71 8.09
CA PRO A 93 2.39 12.16 7.27
C PRO A 93 2.53 11.36 5.99
N VAL A 94 2.28 10.05 6.00
CA VAL A 94 2.31 9.24 4.76
C VAL A 94 1.23 9.72 3.79
N ASN A 95 0.01 9.98 4.26
CA ASN A 95 -1.07 10.47 3.42
C ASN A 95 -0.79 11.89 2.91
N THR A 96 -0.21 12.75 3.75
CA THR A 96 0.20 14.12 3.37
C THR A 96 1.34 14.10 2.35
N ALA A 97 2.36 13.27 2.57
CA ALA A 97 3.47 13.07 1.63
C ALA A 97 2.96 12.49 0.32
N LYS A 98 2.08 11.48 0.34
CA LYS A 98 1.43 10.94 -0.86
C LYS A 98 0.71 12.04 -1.64
N LYS A 99 -0.03 12.94 -0.99
CA LYS A 99 -0.66 14.10 -1.66
C LYS A 99 0.38 15.05 -2.26
N ARG A 100 1.49 15.32 -1.57
CA ARG A 100 2.59 16.19 -2.02
C ARG A 100 3.39 15.59 -3.20
N PHE A 101 3.58 14.27 -3.21
CA PHE A 101 4.35 13.55 -4.23
C PHE A 101 3.47 13.03 -5.38
N ALA A 102 2.16 12.84 -5.19
CA ALA A 102 1.22 12.52 -6.26
C ALA A 102 1.16 13.66 -7.29
N SER A 103 1.17 14.93 -6.85
CA SER A 103 1.28 16.08 -7.75
C SER A 103 2.62 16.19 -8.49
N LYS A 104 3.65 15.42 -8.09
CA LYS A 104 4.93 15.33 -8.83
C LYS A 104 5.02 14.07 -9.70
N LYS A 105 4.28 13.02 -9.36
CA LYS A 105 4.22 11.76 -10.11
C LYS A 105 3.29 11.81 -11.31
N GLU A 106 2.42 12.81 -11.41
CA GLU A 106 1.56 13.09 -12.58
C GLU A 106 2.34 13.39 -13.88
N LYS A 107 3.67 13.55 -13.82
CA LYS A 107 4.53 13.62 -15.01
C LYS A 107 5.18 12.29 -15.43
N ALA A 108 5.10 11.25 -14.61
CA ALA A 108 5.46 9.91 -15.02
C ALA A 108 4.14 9.19 -15.34
N LEU A 109 3.76 9.22 -16.62
CA LEU A 109 2.66 8.42 -17.14
C LEU A 109 2.67 7.03 -16.50
N SER A 110 1.57 6.65 -15.84
CA SER A 110 1.40 5.28 -15.36
C SER A 110 1.46 4.33 -16.56
N ASP A 111 1.93 3.09 -16.39
CA ASP A 111 1.93 2.09 -17.48
C ASP A 111 0.54 1.98 -18.13
N GLN A 112 -0.52 2.16 -17.34
CA GLN A 112 -1.90 2.17 -17.79
C GLN A 112 -2.23 3.41 -18.66
N ASP A 113 -1.69 4.58 -18.33
CA ASP A 113 -1.83 5.80 -19.13
C ASP A 113 -1.09 5.67 -20.46
N ILE A 114 0.10 5.04 -20.45
CA ILE A 114 0.88 4.75 -21.67
C ILE A 114 0.07 3.81 -22.58
N LEU A 115 -0.52 2.77 -22.03
CA LEU A 115 -1.34 1.82 -22.79
C LEU A 115 -2.58 2.48 -23.39
N ILE A 116 -3.21 3.43 -22.69
CA ILE A 116 -4.32 4.22 -23.22
C ILE A 116 -3.84 5.11 -24.37
N GLN A 117 -2.71 5.80 -24.22
CA GLN A 117 -2.14 6.61 -25.30
C GLN A 117 -1.78 5.75 -26.52
N ILE A 118 -1.20 4.57 -26.34
CA ILE A 118 -0.90 3.64 -27.44
C ILE A 118 -2.18 3.17 -28.13
N ARG A 119 -3.24 2.85 -27.37
CA ARG A 119 -4.54 2.47 -27.93
C ARG A 119 -5.11 3.59 -28.79
N ASP A 120 -5.05 4.82 -28.29
CA ASP A 120 -5.63 5.97 -28.97
C ASP A 120 -4.84 6.31 -30.24
N LEU A 121 -3.51 6.30 -30.18
CA LEU A 121 -2.64 6.46 -31.36
C LEU A 121 -2.84 5.35 -32.41
N LEU A 122 -3.08 4.11 -31.97
CA LEU A 122 -3.35 2.99 -32.87
C LEU A 122 -4.75 3.07 -33.49
N ALA A 123 -5.74 3.55 -32.73
CA ALA A 123 -7.09 3.80 -33.24
C ALA A 123 -7.10 4.92 -34.29
N GLU A 124 -6.32 5.98 -34.06
CA GLU A 124 -6.16 7.10 -34.99
C GLU A 124 -5.43 6.67 -36.27
N GLY A 125 -4.30 5.97 -36.16
CA GLY A 125 -3.60 5.42 -37.33
C GLY A 125 -4.41 4.37 -38.11
N ARG A 126 -5.35 3.67 -37.45
CA ARG A 126 -6.30 2.75 -38.12
C ARG A 126 -7.42 3.49 -38.85
N ALA A 127 -7.85 4.65 -38.34
CA ALA A 127 -8.87 5.47 -39.00
C ALA A 127 -8.34 6.05 -40.33
N ASP A 128 -7.08 6.49 -40.36
CA ASP A 128 -6.42 6.99 -41.58
C ASP A 128 -6.23 5.92 -42.66
N GLY A 129 -6.06 4.65 -42.26
CA GLY A 129 -5.99 3.51 -43.19
C GLY A 129 -7.33 3.13 -43.84
N VAL A 130 -8.46 3.55 -43.26
CA VAL A 130 -9.81 3.24 -43.76
C VAL A 130 -10.29 4.26 -44.79
N THR A 131 -9.78 5.50 -44.76
CA THR A 131 -10.14 6.55 -45.71
C THR A 131 -9.50 6.39 -47.10
N THR A 132 -8.42 5.62 -47.24
CA THR A 132 -7.70 5.46 -48.53
C THR A 132 -8.37 4.47 -49.50
N THR A 133 -9.41 3.73 -49.08
CA THR A 133 -10.06 2.70 -49.94
C THR A 133 -11.37 3.18 -50.58
N LYS A 134 -11.84 4.41 -50.32
CA LYS A 134 -13.20 4.82 -50.73
C LYS A 134 -13.30 5.94 -51.77
N ASP A 135 -12.29 6.16 -52.62
CA ASP A 135 -12.50 7.04 -53.77
C ASP A 135 -11.89 6.52 -55.09
N GLY A 136 -12.77 6.39 -56.09
CA GLY A 136 -12.43 6.57 -57.50
C GLY A 136 -11.96 5.37 -58.32
N GLY A 137 -12.91 4.53 -58.77
CA GLY A 137 -12.78 3.93 -60.10
C GLY A 137 -13.13 4.95 -61.18
N THR A 138 -12.19 5.34 -62.05
CA THR A 138 -12.31 5.62 -63.51
C THR A 138 -11.01 6.27 -64.04
N GLY A 139 -10.51 5.75 -65.17
CA GLY A 139 -9.09 5.81 -65.52
C GLY A 139 -8.53 7.03 -66.25
N ARG A 140 -7.21 7.01 -66.45
CA ARG A 140 -6.50 7.52 -67.64
C ARG A 140 -5.04 7.05 -67.70
N SER A 141 -4.77 6.24 -68.72
CA SER A 141 -3.60 6.16 -69.61
C SER A 141 -2.29 6.91 -69.27
N ALA A 142 -1.19 6.14 -69.43
CA ALA A 142 0.09 6.46 -70.10
C ALA A 142 1.35 6.78 -69.27
N GLY A 143 2.40 6.00 -69.56
CA GLY A 143 3.84 6.25 -69.33
C GLY A 143 4.36 5.63 -68.04
N GLY A 144 5.36 4.75 -67.98
CA GLY A 144 6.40 4.34 -68.91
C GLY A 144 7.62 3.90 -68.07
N THR A 145 8.31 2.85 -68.51
CA THR A 145 9.65 2.38 -68.10
C THR A 145 9.86 1.79 -66.68
N THR A 146 9.89 0.45 -66.62
CA THR A 146 10.97 -0.34 -65.98
C THR A 146 12.31 -0.08 -66.71
N PRO A 147 13.53 -0.40 -66.17
CA PRO A 147 13.85 -1.54 -65.30
C PRO A 147 14.92 -1.29 -64.20
N GLY A 148 15.07 -2.21 -63.25
CA GLY A 148 16.21 -2.18 -62.31
C GLY A 148 16.25 -3.36 -61.34
N SER A 149 16.89 -4.44 -61.77
CA SER A 149 17.25 -5.64 -61.01
C SER A 149 18.27 -5.37 -59.90
N THR A 150 18.12 -6.01 -58.72
CA THR A 150 19.06 -7.03 -58.19
C THR A 150 18.61 -7.56 -56.81
N PRO A 151 18.68 -8.88 -56.58
CA PRO A 151 18.67 -9.48 -55.25
C PRO A 151 20.10 -9.90 -54.84
N THR A 152 20.52 -9.55 -53.63
CA THR A 152 21.69 -10.14 -52.96
C THR A 152 21.20 -10.59 -51.58
N SER A 153 20.98 -11.90 -51.41
CA SER A 153 21.93 -12.89 -50.85
C SER A 153 22.21 -12.65 -49.38
#